data_AF-A0A7W9HNR1-F1
#
_entry.id   AF-A0A7W9HNR1-F1
#
_cell.length_a   1.000
_cell.length_b   1.000
_cell.length_c   1.000
_cell.angle_alpha   90.00
_cell.angle_beta   90.00
_cell.angle_gamma   90.00
#
_symmetry.space_group_name_H-M   'P 1'
#
loop_
_entity.id
_entity.type
_entity.pdbx_description
1 polymer ?
#
loop_
_entity_poly.entity_id
_entity_poly.type
_entity_poly.pdbx_seq_one_letter_code
_entity_poly.pdbx_strand_id
1 'polypeptide(L)'
;MTSTRFAYRVAALLFLSGLVHLVVFAVDGGPWEGPVSWRKAVTFGLSFGLTLATYAWVGARLRLRPGWVWLFTAASVLEVTLTTLQAWRRVPSHFNEATTFDQVVTRGLTAGGVMLIVSVVALTVTAFTARHLAPSMRLAVRVGTTTLVAALAFGGLMIAERGGSWKLAHGVAMHGVLLLPALAWALALTTTWSERRRSRTVALASAGYCALIVAAAGYNALV
;
A
#
# COMPACT_ATOMS: atom_id res chain seq x y z
N MET A 1 8.16 5.01 -23.12
CA MET A 1 6.97 5.11 -22.26
C MET A 1 7.40 5.63 -20.90
N THR A 2 6.73 6.61 -20.29
CA THR A 2 7.14 7.13 -18.97
C THR A 2 6.90 6.08 -17.88
N SER A 3 7.74 6.04 -16.84
CA SER A 3 7.63 5.08 -15.73
C SER A 3 6.24 5.10 -15.09
N THR A 4 5.65 6.28 -14.93
CA THR A 4 4.28 6.47 -14.42
C THR A 4 3.22 5.78 -15.29
N ARG A 5 3.28 5.91 -16.63
CA ARG A 5 2.30 5.28 -17.53
C ARG A 5 2.40 3.76 -17.49
N PHE A 6 3.62 3.23 -17.41
CA PHE A 6 3.83 1.80 -17.24
C PHE A 6 3.28 1.32 -15.89
N ALA A 7 3.60 2.03 -14.80
CA ALA A 7 3.12 1.71 -13.46
C ALA A 7 1.59 1.64 -13.38
N TYR A 8 0.86 2.53 -14.06
CA TYR A 8 -0.61 2.45 -14.11
C TYR A 8 -1.12 1.19 -14.83
N ARG A 9 -0.48 0.76 -15.92
CA ARG A 9 -0.86 -0.48 -16.61
C ARG A 9 -0.63 -1.70 -15.72
N VAL A 10 0.54 -1.76 -15.07
CA VAL A 10 0.85 -2.83 -14.11
C VAL A 10 -0.12 -2.80 -12.94
N ALA A 11 -0.38 -1.62 -12.36
CA ALA A 11 -1.35 -1.45 -11.29
C ALA A 11 -2.74 -2.01 -11.65
N ALA A 12 -3.23 -1.69 -12.85
CA ALA A 12 -4.50 -2.22 -13.34
C ALA A 12 -4.46 -3.75 -13.46
N LEU A 13 -3.39 -4.33 -14.00
CA LEU A 13 -3.23 -5.79 -14.09
C LEU A 13 -3.20 -6.47 -12.71
N LEU A 14 -2.47 -5.90 -11.75
CA LEU A 14 -2.43 -6.43 -10.38
C LEU A 14 -3.81 -6.36 -9.71
N PHE A 15 -4.51 -5.24 -9.88
CA PHE A 15 -5.86 -5.07 -9.35
C PHE A 15 -6.85 -6.07 -9.97
N LEU A 16 -6.82 -6.21 -11.29
CA LEU A 16 -7.63 -7.19 -12.03
C LEU A 16 -7.31 -8.62 -11.59
N SER A 17 -6.03 -8.94 -11.36
CA SER A 17 -5.64 -10.24 -10.79
C SER A 17 -6.34 -10.48 -9.44
N GLY A 18 -6.37 -9.49 -8.54
CA GLY A 18 -7.09 -9.60 -7.28
C GLY A 18 -8.59 -9.88 -7.47
N LEU A 19 -9.24 -9.21 -8.43
CA LEU A 19 -10.65 -9.47 -8.78
C LEU A 19 -10.87 -10.87 -9.36
N VAL A 20 -9.98 -11.34 -10.23
CA VAL A 20 -10.03 -12.70 -10.77
C VAL A 20 -9.97 -13.73 -9.65
N HIS A 21 -9.05 -13.56 -8.68
CA HIS A 21 -8.97 -14.47 -7.53
C HIS A 21 -10.19 -14.39 -6.61
N LEU A 22 -10.90 -13.26 -6.59
CA LEU A 22 -12.17 -13.14 -5.85
C LEU A 22 -13.26 -13.97 -6.52
N VAL A 23 -13.31 -13.98 -7.85
CA VAL A 23 -14.19 -14.88 -8.62
C VAL A 23 -13.81 -16.34 -8.40
N VAL A 24 -12.51 -16.67 -8.41
CA VAL A 24 -12.03 -18.03 -8.10
C VAL A 24 -12.49 -18.45 -6.71
N PHE A 25 -12.34 -17.59 -5.69
CA PHE A 25 -12.83 -17.87 -4.34
C PHE A 25 -14.35 -18.11 -4.30
N ALA A 26 -15.13 -17.32 -5.04
CA ALA A 26 -16.58 -17.49 -5.09
C ALA A 26 -17.02 -18.83 -5.72
N VAL A 27 -16.17 -19.44 -6.56
CA VAL A 27 -16.44 -20.72 -7.24
C VAL A 27 -15.83 -21.92 -6.49
N ASP A 28 -14.54 -21.86 -6.14
CA ASP A 28 -13.79 -22.94 -5.45
C ASP A 28 -14.16 -23.04 -3.96
N GLY A 29 -14.60 -21.92 -3.36
CA GLY A 29 -14.99 -21.85 -1.96
C GLY A 29 -13.80 -21.94 -0.98
N GLY A 30 -14.06 -22.52 0.19
CA GLY A 30 -13.09 -22.68 1.27
C GLY A 30 -13.11 -21.55 2.32
N PRO A 31 -12.28 -21.65 3.37
CA PRO A 31 -12.24 -20.64 4.42
C PRO A 31 -11.60 -19.35 3.91
N TRP A 32 -12.17 -18.20 4.29
CA TRP A 32 -11.58 -16.88 4.02
C TRP A 32 -10.32 -16.62 4.85
N GLU A 33 -10.24 -17.21 6.03
CA GLU A 33 -9.09 -17.10 6.93
C GLU A 33 -8.13 -18.29 6.78
N GLY A 34 -6.94 -18.14 7.35
CA GLY A 34 -5.91 -19.18 7.36
C GLY A 34 -4.77 -18.96 6.37
N PRO A 35 -3.72 -19.79 6.45
CA PRO A 35 -2.45 -19.56 5.76
C PRO A 35 -2.53 -19.78 4.24
N VAL A 36 -3.49 -20.57 3.78
CA VAL A 36 -3.66 -21.04 2.38
C VAL A 36 -4.91 -20.44 1.71
N SER A 37 -5.64 -19.56 2.40
CA SER A 37 -6.86 -18.94 1.86
C SER A 37 -6.60 -18.10 0.60
N TRP A 38 -7.57 -18.14 -0.34
CA TRP A 38 -7.65 -17.26 -1.50
C TRP A 38 -7.63 -15.77 -1.15
N ARG A 39 -8.02 -15.39 0.08
CA ARG A 39 -7.96 -14.02 0.58
C ARG A 39 -6.62 -13.36 0.28
N LYS A 40 -5.49 -14.06 0.48
CA LYS A 40 -4.18 -13.46 0.25
C LYS A 40 -3.98 -13.04 -1.20
N ALA A 41 -4.33 -13.90 -2.16
CA ALA A 41 -4.22 -13.57 -3.59
C ALA A 41 -5.14 -12.40 -3.96
N VAL A 42 -6.37 -12.39 -3.42
CA VAL A 42 -7.33 -11.29 -3.59
C VAL A 42 -6.77 -9.97 -3.04
N THR A 43 -6.43 -9.93 -1.75
CA THR A 43 -6.05 -8.68 -1.09
C THR A 43 -4.69 -8.18 -1.54
N PHE A 44 -3.73 -9.06 -1.87
CA PHE A 44 -2.45 -8.64 -2.45
C PHE A 44 -2.67 -8.01 -3.82
N GLY A 45 -3.42 -8.66 -4.73
CA GLY A 45 -3.69 -8.09 -6.05
C GLY A 45 -4.37 -6.72 -5.99
N LEU A 46 -5.48 -6.63 -5.24
CA LEU A 46 -6.23 -5.38 -5.06
C LEU A 46 -5.38 -4.28 -4.40
N SER A 47 -4.70 -4.60 -3.30
CA SER A 47 -3.95 -3.60 -2.52
C SER A 47 -2.72 -3.13 -3.28
N PHE A 48 -1.90 -4.02 -3.82
CA PHE A 48 -0.73 -3.62 -4.60
C PHE A 48 -1.11 -2.89 -5.89
N GLY A 49 -2.20 -3.28 -6.55
CA GLY A 49 -2.73 -2.53 -7.68
C GLY A 49 -3.08 -1.09 -7.30
N LEU A 50 -3.88 -0.90 -6.26
CA LEU A 50 -4.28 0.43 -5.80
C LEU A 50 -3.11 1.25 -5.26
N THR A 51 -2.23 0.65 -4.46
CA THR A 51 -1.07 1.32 -3.88
C THR A 51 -0.04 1.68 -4.95
N LEU A 52 0.21 0.84 -5.97
CA LEU A 52 1.09 1.19 -7.09
C LEU A 52 0.56 2.36 -7.91
N ALA A 53 -0.74 2.37 -8.23
CA ALA A 53 -1.37 3.51 -8.90
C ALA A 53 -1.22 4.78 -8.06
N THR A 54 -1.47 4.68 -6.75
CA THR A 54 -1.32 5.80 -5.80
C THR A 54 0.12 6.29 -5.73
N TYR A 55 1.09 5.38 -5.61
CA TYR A 55 2.52 5.69 -5.55
C TYR A 55 2.98 6.43 -6.81
N ALA A 56 2.55 5.97 -7.99
CA ALA A 56 2.84 6.63 -9.26
C ALA A 56 2.20 8.03 -9.35
N TRP A 57 0.97 8.18 -8.88
CA TRP A 57 0.22 9.45 -8.89
C TRP A 57 0.76 10.50 -7.93
N VAL A 58 1.08 10.10 -6.68
CA VAL A 58 1.72 10.96 -5.69
C VAL A 58 3.16 11.26 -6.12
N GLY A 59 3.90 10.25 -6.56
CA GLY A 59 5.27 10.39 -7.07
C GLY A 59 5.37 11.40 -8.21
N ALA A 60 4.41 11.41 -9.14
CA ALA A 60 4.35 12.40 -10.21
C ALA A 60 4.19 13.84 -9.69
N ARG A 61 3.32 14.07 -8.68
CA ARG A 61 3.17 15.39 -8.02
C ARG A 61 4.44 15.84 -7.31
N LEU A 62 5.16 14.88 -6.72
CA LEU A 62 6.41 15.09 -6.01
C LEU A 62 7.63 15.22 -6.93
N ARG A 63 7.47 14.99 -8.24
CA ARG A 63 8.58 14.89 -9.21
C ARG A 63 9.60 13.82 -8.81
N LEU A 64 9.10 12.70 -8.28
CA LEU A 64 9.91 11.56 -7.85
C LEU A 64 10.73 11.01 -9.03
N ARG A 65 12.00 10.66 -8.76
CA ARG A 65 12.88 10.08 -9.78
C ARG A 65 12.28 8.78 -10.34
N PRO A 66 12.32 8.56 -11.68
CA PRO A 66 11.72 7.39 -12.30
C PRO A 66 12.17 6.03 -11.74
N GLY A 67 13.43 5.93 -11.30
CA GLY A 67 13.98 4.70 -10.72
C GLY A 67 13.19 4.20 -9.50
N TRP A 68 12.70 5.10 -8.65
CA TRP A 68 11.87 4.73 -7.49
C TRP A 68 10.48 4.22 -7.88
N VAL A 69 9.95 4.67 -9.02
CA VAL A 69 8.68 4.15 -9.56
C VAL A 69 8.89 2.75 -10.12
N TRP A 70 10.00 2.53 -10.84
CA TRP A 70 10.37 1.20 -11.34
C TRP A 70 10.60 0.20 -10.20
N LEU A 71 11.34 0.61 -9.16
CA LEU A 71 11.62 -0.25 -8.00
C LEU A 71 10.33 -0.67 -7.28
N PHE A 72 9.44 0.29 -6.99
CA PHE A 72 8.16 -0.01 -6.36
C PHE A 72 7.26 -0.88 -7.26
N THR A 73 7.30 -0.66 -8.58
CA THR A 73 6.58 -1.49 -9.56
C THR A 73 7.09 -2.93 -9.54
N ALA A 74 8.41 -3.13 -9.59
CA ALA A 74 9.02 -4.45 -9.57
C ALA A 74 8.71 -5.19 -8.26
N ALA A 75 8.80 -4.50 -7.11
CA ALA A 75 8.43 -5.06 -5.82
C ALA A 75 6.95 -5.48 -5.79
N SER A 76 6.05 -4.63 -6.27
CA SER A 76 4.60 -4.93 -6.32
C SER A 76 4.29 -6.16 -7.18
N VAL A 77 4.96 -6.29 -8.33
CA VAL A 77 4.80 -7.46 -9.21
C VAL A 77 5.33 -8.72 -8.53
N LEU A 78 6.50 -8.64 -7.89
CA LEU A 78 7.11 -9.76 -7.17
C LEU A 78 6.19 -10.27 -6.07
N GLU A 79 5.70 -9.37 -5.21
CA GLU A 79 4.83 -9.68 -4.07
C GLU A 79 3.54 -10.38 -4.50
N VAL A 80 2.86 -9.82 -5.50
CA VAL A 80 1.60 -10.39 -6.01
C VAL A 80 1.87 -11.71 -6.71
N THR A 81 2.90 -11.80 -7.55
CA THR A 81 3.19 -13.02 -8.32
C THR A 81 3.55 -14.18 -7.41
N LEU A 82 4.47 -13.99 -6.48
CA LEU A 82 4.93 -15.03 -5.56
C LEU A 82 3.81 -15.46 -4.59
N THR A 83 3.04 -14.51 -4.05
CA THR A 83 1.90 -14.84 -3.19
C THR A 83 0.80 -15.59 -3.96
N THR A 84 0.50 -15.15 -5.19
CA THR A 84 -0.48 -15.80 -6.07
C THR A 84 -0.05 -17.22 -6.42
N LEU A 85 1.22 -17.40 -6.81
CA LEU A 85 1.79 -18.71 -7.14
C LEU A 85 1.62 -19.71 -5.99
N GLN A 86 1.87 -19.26 -4.76
CA GLN A 86 1.71 -20.11 -3.58
C GLN A 86 0.25 -20.41 -3.23
N ALA A 87 -0.66 -19.45 -3.47
CA ALA A 87 -2.09 -19.69 -3.33
C ALA A 87 -2.58 -20.81 -4.28
N TRP A 88 -2.17 -20.77 -5.55
CA TRP A 88 -2.51 -21.83 -6.51
C TRP A 88 -1.88 -23.19 -6.17
N ARG A 89 -0.70 -23.20 -5.53
CA ARG A 89 -0.07 -24.42 -4.99
C ARG A 89 -0.72 -24.91 -3.70
N ARG A 90 -1.67 -24.16 -3.15
CA ARG A 90 -2.32 -24.41 -1.85
C ARG A 90 -1.32 -24.61 -0.70
N VAL A 91 -0.27 -23.79 -0.67
CA VAL A 91 0.71 -23.77 0.43
C VAL A 91 0.92 -22.34 0.94
N PRO A 92 1.44 -22.15 2.18
CA PRO A 92 1.68 -20.81 2.70
C PRO A 92 2.73 -20.06 1.86
N SER A 93 2.50 -18.77 1.61
CA SER A 93 3.45 -17.93 0.87
C SER A 93 4.61 -17.41 1.71
N HIS A 94 4.35 -17.06 2.98
CA HIS A 94 5.35 -16.58 3.93
C HIS A 94 5.67 -17.67 4.95
N PHE A 95 6.92 -17.70 5.41
CA PHE A 95 7.42 -18.64 6.43
C PHE A 95 7.31 -20.12 6.04
N ASN A 96 7.29 -20.41 4.74
CA ASN A 96 7.22 -21.77 4.25
C ASN A 96 8.62 -22.26 3.85
N GLU A 97 9.12 -23.24 4.60
CA GLU A 97 10.45 -23.81 4.42
C GLU A 97 10.42 -25.30 4.01
N ALA A 98 9.23 -25.81 3.64
CA ALA A 98 9.01 -27.23 3.37
C ALA A 98 9.84 -27.77 2.18
N THR A 99 10.11 -26.93 1.18
CA THR A 99 10.93 -27.29 0.02
C THR A 99 11.91 -26.18 -0.33
N THR A 100 12.96 -26.50 -1.11
CA THR A 100 13.89 -25.49 -1.65
C THR A 100 13.16 -24.40 -2.43
N PHE A 101 12.13 -24.77 -3.20
CA PHE A 101 11.33 -23.81 -3.95
C PHE A 101 10.55 -22.87 -3.02
N ASP A 102 9.94 -23.39 -1.96
CA ASP A 102 9.21 -22.58 -0.97
C ASP A 102 10.13 -21.60 -0.23
N GLN A 103 11.37 -22.01 0.06
CA GLN A 103 12.39 -21.13 0.64
C GLN A 103 12.77 -20.00 -0.32
N VAL A 104 12.95 -20.30 -1.61
CA VAL A 104 13.22 -19.26 -2.64
C VAL A 104 12.07 -18.26 -2.71
N VAL A 105 10.83 -18.73 -2.70
CA VAL A 105 9.64 -17.86 -2.69
C VAL A 105 9.61 -16.99 -1.44
N THR A 106 9.81 -17.58 -0.26
CA THR A 106 9.83 -16.85 1.02
C THR A 106 10.92 -15.77 1.02
N ARG A 107 12.13 -16.09 0.55
CA ARG A 107 13.24 -15.11 0.43
C ARG A 107 12.94 -14.01 -0.58
N GLY A 108 12.27 -14.36 -1.68
CA GLY A 108 11.81 -13.40 -2.70
C GLY A 108 10.83 -12.38 -2.12
N LEU A 109 9.85 -12.83 -1.33
CA LEU A 109 8.91 -11.96 -0.62
C LEU A 109 9.63 -11.05 0.39
N THR A 110 10.62 -11.58 1.13
CA THR A 110 11.45 -10.73 2.01
C THR A 110 12.18 -9.63 1.23
N ALA A 111 12.78 -9.96 0.08
CA ALA A 111 13.43 -8.98 -0.79
C ALA A 111 12.43 -7.94 -1.33
N GLY A 112 11.23 -8.37 -1.74
CA GLY A 112 10.12 -7.50 -2.13
C GLY A 112 9.76 -6.50 -1.02
N GLY A 113 9.57 -6.97 0.20
CA GLY A 113 9.32 -6.14 1.38
C GLY A 113 10.39 -5.07 1.60
N VAL A 114 11.67 -5.44 1.50
CA VAL A 114 12.78 -4.46 1.60
C VAL A 114 12.71 -3.42 0.49
N MET A 115 12.44 -3.82 -0.77
CA MET A 115 12.29 -2.90 -1.90
C MET A 115 11.13 -1.91 -1.69
N LEU A 116 10.02 -2.37 -1.10
CA LEU A 116 8.90 -1.50 -0.74
C LEU A 116 9.30 -0.49 0.34
N ILE A 117 9.98 -0.93 1.39
CA ILE A 117 10.44 -0.05 2.48
C ILE A 117 11.29 1.09 1.93
N VAL A 118 12.34 0.78 1.17
CA VAL A 118 13.25 1.82 0.65
C VAL A 118 12.53 2.77 -0.32
N SER A 119 11.59 2.26 -1.11
CA SER A 119 10.79 3.07 -2.04
C SER A 119 9.85 4.02 -1.30
N VAL A 120 9.16 3.56 -0.26
CA VAL A 120 8.27 4.39 0.56
C VAL A 120 9.05 5.43 1.35
N VAL A 121 10.24 5.09 1.86
CA VAL A 121 11.15 6.06 2.49
C VAL A 121 11.55 7.14 1.49
N ALA A 122 11.95 6.78 0.26
CA ALA A 122 12.29 7.75 -0.79
C ALA A 122 11.12 8.67 -1.15
N LEU A 123 9.90 8.12 -1.28
CA LEU A 123 8.68 8.90 -1.50
C LEU A 123 8.45 9.89 -0.37
N THR A 124 8.57 9.43 0.88
CA THR A 124 8.36 10.24 2.09
C THR A 124 9.39 11.37 2.17
N VAL A 125 10.68 11.09 2.01
CA VAL A 125 11.74 12.11 1.99
C VAL A 125 11.46 13.16 0.90
N THR A 126 11.03 12.73 -0.28
CA THR A 126 10.65 13.64 -1.37
C THR A 126 9.42 14.50 -1.01
N ALA A 127 8.44 13.94 -0.30
CA ALA A 127 7.26 14.67 0.18
C ALA A 127 7.62 15.78 1.18
N PHE A 128 8.61 15.55 2.03
CA PHE A 128 9.07 16.57 2.99
C PHE A 128 9.88 17.69 2.33
N THR A 129 10.53 17.43 1.19
CA THR A 129 11.32 18.43 0.45
C THR A 129 10.53 19.16 -0.65
N ALA A 130 9.33 18.70 -1.03
CA ALA A 130 8.49 19.27 -2.08
C ALA A 130 7.82 20.61 -1.72
N ARG A 131 8.60 21.71 -1.75
CA ARG A 131 8.13 23.08 -1.43
C ARG A 131 7.23 23.69 -2.51
N HIS A 132 7.28 23.19 -3.74
CA HIS A 132 6.50 23.68 -4.89
C HIS A 132 4.99 23.39 -4.79
N LEU A 133 4.57 22.49 -3.90
CA LEU A 133 3.17 22.15 -3.71
C LEU A 133 2.43 23.24 -2.91
N ALA A 134 1.17 23.46 -3.26
CA ALA A 134 0.25 24.27 -2.46
C ALA A 134 0.19 23.76 -1.00
N PRO A 135 0.04 24.65 0.01
CA PRO A 135 0.07 24.27 1.43
C PRO A 135 -0.84 23.08 1.80
N SER A 136 -2.07 23.04 1.31
CA SER A 136 -3.03 21.95 1.55
C SER A 136 -2.53 20.61 0.99
N MET A 137 -2.15 20.58 -0.29
CA MET A 137 -1.59 19.39 -0.92
C MET A 137 -0.28 18.95 -0.26
N ARG A 138 0.59 19.90 0.11
CA ARG A 138 1.87 19.62 0.79
C ARG A 138 1.65 18.95 2.15
N LEU A 139 0.68 19.41 2.92
CA LEU A 139 0.29 18.77 4.18
C LEU A 139 -0.24 17.36 3.92
N ALA A 140 -1.17 17.22 2.97
CA ALA A 140 -1.80 15.95 2.63
C ALA A 140 -0.80 14.88 2.21
N VAL A 141 0.17 15.20 1.32
CA VAL A 141 1.18 14.23 0.89
C VAL A 141 2.12 13.85 2.03
N ARG A 142 2.53 14.80 2.88
CA ARG A 142 3.42 14.52 4.02
C ARG A 142 2.76 13.56 5.00
N VAL A 143 1.55 13.88 5.46
CA VAL A 143 0.80 13.01 6.38
C VAL A 143 0.52 11.67 5.70
N GLY A 144 0.03 11.68 4.46
CA GLY A 144 -0.26 10.46 3.70
C GLY A 144 0.95 9.53 3.58
N THR A 145 2.11 10.04 3.18
CA THR A 145 3.33 9.22 3.10
C THR A 145 3.79 8.73 4.47
N THR A 146 3.64 9.54 5.53
CA THR A 146 3.94 9.09 6.90
C THR A 146 3.01 7.97 7.35
N THR A 147 1.72 8.02 7.00
CA THR A 147 0.79 6.91 7.30
C THR A 147 1.17 5.62 6.57
N LEU A 148 1.71 5.73 5.35
CA LEU A 148 2.23 4.57 4.61
C LEU A 148 3.48 3.98 5.27
N VAL A 149 4.36 4.82 5.85
CA VAL A 149 5.48 4.34 6.68
C VAL A 149 4.97 3.61 7.92
N ALA A 150 3.94 4.14 8.60
CA ALA A 150 3.30 3.45 9.73
C ALA A 150 2.71 2.10 9.31
N ALA A 151 2.11 2.01 8.13
CA ALA A 151 1.62 0.75 7.57
C ALA A 151 2.74 -0.28 7.39
N LEU A 152 3.91 0.13 6.89
CA LEU A 152 5.09 -0.75 6.80
C LEU A 152 5.55 -1.22 8.17
N ALA A 153 5.53 -0.36 9.20
CA ALA A 153 5.85 -0.75 10.57
C ALA A 153 4.89 -1.82 11.10
N PHE A 154 3.57 -1.64 10.91
CA PHE A 154 2.58 -2.67 11.25
C PHE A 154 2.80 -3.96 10.46
N GLY A 155 3.18 -3.88 9.18
CA GLY A 155 3.56 -5.04 8.37
C GLY A 155 4.77 -5.78 8.95
N GLY A 156 5.76 -5.05 9.45
CA GLY A 156 6.91 -5.60 10.17
C GLY A 156 6.51 -6.32 11.46
N LEU A 157 5.59 -5.75 12.24
CA LEU A 157 5.03 -6.40 13.44
C LEU A 157 4.28 -7.68 13.08
N MET A 158 3.46 -7.66 12.01
CA MET A 158 2.80 -8.87 11.52
C MET A 158 3.81 -9.96 11.16
N ILE A 159 4.95 -9.60 10.56
CA ILE A 159 6.01 -10.55 10.23
C ILE A 159 6.66 -11.12 11.51
N ALA A 160 6.98 -10.25 12.48
CA ALA A 160 7.55 -10.66 13.77
C ALA A 160 6.64 -11.65 14.52
N GLU A 161 5.32 -11.47 14.40
CA GLU A 161 4.29 -12.34 14.99
C GLU A 161 3.88 -13.51 14.07
N ARG A 162 4.59 -13.75 12.96
CA ARG A 162 4.30 -14.81 11.97
C ARG A 162 2.86 -14.79 11.40
N GLY A 163 2.35 -13.59 11.13
CA GLY A 163 1.04 -13.34 10.52
C GLY A 163 -0.02 -12.72 11.44
N GLY A 164 0.45 -12.04 12.51
CA GLY A 164 -0.32 -11.60 13.69
C GLY A 164 -1.43 -10.58 13.50
N SER A 165 -1.88 -9.98 14.61
CA SER A 165 -3.18 -9.31 14.76
C SER A 165 -3.29 -7.94 14.10
N TRP A 166 -2.16 -7.31 13.73
CA TRP A 166 -2.07 -5.93 13.24
C TRP A 166 -2.66 -5.65 11.84
N LYS A 167 -3.43 -6.59 11.26
CA LYS A 167 -4.01 -6.48 9.91
C LYS A 167 -4.91 -5.27 9.74
N LEU A 168 -5.69 -4.92 10.77
CA LEU A 168 -6.61 -3.77 10.72
C LEU A 168 -5.81 -2.46 10.71
N ALA A 169 -4.90 -2.27 11.67
CA ALA A 169 -4.05 -1.10 11.76
C ALA A 169 -3.20 -0.90 10.49
N HIS A 170 -2.61 -1.99 9.98
CA HIS A 170 -1.90 -2.01 8.70
C HIS A 170 -2.80 -1.53 7.56
N GLY A 171 -3.97 -2.15 7.40
CA GLY A 171 -4.93 -1.83 6.33
C GLY A 171 -5.39 -0.37 6.40
N VAL A 172 -5.77 0.13 7.58
CA VAL A 172 -6.18 1.54 7.75
C VAL A 172 -5.02 2.49 7.42
N ALA A 173 -3.81 2.23 7.94
CA ALA A 173 -2.66 3.08 7.70
C ALA A 173 -2.25 3.15 6.21
N MET A 174 -2.40 2.07 5.45
CA MET A 174 -2.05 1.99 4.02
C MET A 174 -2.75 3.04 3.15
N HIS A 175 -3.99 3.44 3.47
CA HIS A 175 -4.83 4.22 2.56
C HIS A 175 -4.65 5.75 2.70
N GLY A 176 -3.97 6.24 3.74
CA GLY A 176 -3.83 7.69 3.97
C GLY A 176 -3.08 8.41 2.85
N VAL A 177 -2.11 7.74 2.22
CA VAL A 177 -1.37 8.26 1.06
C VAL A 177 -2.24 8.48 -0.18
N LEU A 178 -3.38 7.79 -0.28
CA LEU A 178 -4.37 8.03 -1.34
C LEU A 178 -5.40 9.07 -0.88
N LEU A 179 -6.03 8.82 0.26
CA LEU A 179 -7.22 9.55 0.71
C LEU A 179 -6.94 11.03 0.99
N LEU A 180 -5.84 11.34 1.68
CA LEU A 180 -5.54 12.73 2.06
C LEU A 180 -5.16 13.58 0.85
N PRO A 181 -4.25 13.15 -0.06
CA PRO A 181 -3.97 13.91 -1.26
C PRO A 181 -5.16 13.97 -2.23
N ALA A 182 -6.02 12.93 -2.27
CA ALA A 182 -7.23 12.96 -3.08
C ALA A 182 -8.22 14.02 -2.57
N LEU A 183 -8.41 14.13 -1.25
CA LEU A 183 -9.19 15.20 -0.64
C LEU A 183 -8.61 16.58 -0.99
N ALA A 184 -7.31 16.79 -0.81
CA ALA A 184 -6.67 18.06 -1.14
C ALA A 184 -6.82 18.42 -2.63
N TRP A 185 -6.70 17.42 -3.53
CA TRP A 185 -6.94 17.60 -4.95
C TRP A 185 -8.39 17.98 -5.26
N ALA A 186 -9.36 17.28 -4.67
CA ALA A 186 -10.78 17.58 -4.87
C ALA A 186 -11.15 18.98 -4.36
N LEU A 187 -10.63 19.39 -3.20
CA LEU A 187 -10.82 20.75 -2.67
C LEU A 187 -10.19 21.81 -3.57
N ALA A 188 -9.08 21.51 -4.25
CA ALA A 188 -8.45 22.42 -5.20
C ALA A 188 -9.32 22.69 -6.44
N LEU A 189 -10.26 21.78 -6.78
CA LEU A 189 -11.24 21.99 -7.87
C LEU A 189 -12.32 23.03 -7.50
N THR A 190 -12.49 23.34 -6.21
CA THR A 190 -13.47 24.33 -5.76
C THR A 190 -12.90 25.75 -5.89
N THR A 191 -13.41 26.58 -6.81
CA THR A 191 -12.88 27.94 -7.06
C THR A 191 -13.18 28.94 -5.94
N THR A 192 -14.14 28.64 -5.07
CA THR A 192 -14.64 29.56 -4.03
C THR A 192 -13.86 29.51 -2.72
N TRP A 193 -13.06 28.46 -2.49
CA TRP A 193 -12.37 28.28 -1.21
C TRP A 193 -10.94 28.83 -1.25
N SER A 194 -10.62 29.69 -0.28
CA SER A 194 -9.24 30.14 -0.09
C SER A 194 -8.32 28.99 0.33
N GLU A 195 -7.04 29.09 0.01
CA GLU A 195 -6.04 28.07 0.36
C GLU A 195 -5.94 27.84 1.87
N ARG A 196 -6.21 28.87 2.68
CA ARG A 196 -6.30 28.77 4.14
C ARG A 196 -7.43 27.84 4.57
N ARG A 197 -8.62 27.95 3.95
CA ARG A 197 -9.77 27.09 4.25
C ARG A 197 -9.48 25.65 3.86
N ARG A 198 -8.95 25.42 2.64
CA ARG A 198 -8.56 24.07 2.17
C ARG A 198 -7.52 23.43 3.09
N SER A 199 -6.50 24.19 3.49
CA SER A 199 -5.44 23.71 4.40
C SER A 199 -5.99 23.31 5.77
N ARG A 200 -6.93 24.09 6.34
CA ARG A 200 -7.60 23.74 7.60
C ARG A 200 -8.41 22.46 7.47
N THR A 201 -9.17 22.29 6.38
CA THR A 201 -9.93 21.06 6.13
C THR A 201 -9.01 19.85 6.01
N VAL A 202 -7.90 19.96 5.27
CA VAL A 202 -6.91 18.88 5.16
C VAL A 202 -6.24 18.59 6.49
N ALA A 203 -5.96 19.60 7.32
CA ALA A 203 -5.38 19.41 8.65
C ALA A 203 -6.34 18.65 9.58
N LEU A 204 -7.62 19.01 9.59
CA LEU A 204 -8.64 18.32 10.37
C LEU A 204 -8.82 16.86 9.89
N ALA A 205 -8.89 16.65 8.57
CA ALA A 205 -8.97 15.30 8.00
C ALA A 205 -7.72 14.47 8.34
N SER A 206 -6.53 15.07 8.25
CA SER A 206 -5.26 14.43 8.64
C SER A 206 -5.26 14.02 10.11
N ALA A 207 -5.69 14.91 11.01
CA ALA A 207 -5.76 14.62 12.45
C ALA A 207 -6.75 13.49 12.75
N GLY A 208 -7.95 13.55 12.15
CA GLY A 208 -8.95 12.48 12.27
C GLY A 208 -8.46 11.14 11.73
N TYR A 209 -7.73 11.15 10.61
CA TYR A 209 -7.17 9.93 10.04
C TYR A 209 -6.06 9.33 10.92
N CYS A 210 -5.19 10.16 11.50
CA CYS A 210 -4.21 9.70 12.48
C CYS A 210 -4.87 9.12 13.72
N ALA A 211 -5.94 9.75 14.24
CA ALA A 211 -6.71 9.23 15.36
C ALA A 211 -7.35 7.87 15.03
N LEU A 212 -7.87 7.70 13.81
CA LEU A 212 -8.41 6.42 13.34
C LEU A 212 -7.34 5.31 13.30
N ILE A 213 -6.12 5.63 12.84
CA ILE A 213 -5.00 4.68 12.86
C ILE A 213 -4.65 4.28 14.30
N VAL A 214 -4.58 5.25 15.22
CA VAL A 214 -4.30 4.98 16.64
C VAL A 214 -5.40 4.11 17.26
N ALA A 215 -6.67 4.39 16.96
CA ALA A 215 -7.78 3.57 17.44
C ALA A 215 -7.72 2.14 16.89
N ALA A 216 -7.40 1.98 15.59
CA ALA A 216 -7.22 0.66 14.98
C ALA A 216 -6.05 -0.12 15.58
N ALA A 217 -4.94 0.56 15.86
CA ALA A 217 -3.78 -0.01 16.54
C ALA A 217 -4.11 -0.41 17.99
N GLY A 218 -4.82 0.45 18.72
CA GLY A 218 -5.31 0.14 20.06
C GLY A 218 -6.23 -1.08 20.07
N TYR A 219 -7.15 -1.19 19.11
CA TYR A 219 -7.99 -2.38 18.96
C TYR A 219 -7.17 -3.64 18.69
N ASN A 220 -6.20 -3.59 17.77
CA ASN A 220 -5.33 -4.74 17.48
C ASN A 220 -4.42 -5.14 18.64
N ALA A 221 -4.08 -4.22 19.55
CA ALA A 221 -3.31 -4.53 20.74
C ALA A 221 -4.14 -5.22 21.84
N LEU A 222 -5.47 -5.13 21.78
CA LEU A 222 -6.39 -5.66 22.78
C LEU A 222 -7.03 -7.00 22.39
N VAL A 223 -6.94 -7.39 21.11
CA VAL A 223 -7.59 -8.58 20.53
C VAL A 223 -6.55 -9.43 19.81
#